data_AF-A0A6I9QET4-F1
#
_entry.id   AF-A0A6I9QET4-F1
#
_cell.length_a   1.000
_cell.length_b   1.000
_cell.length_c   1.000
_cell.angle_alpha   90.00
_cell.angle_beta   90.00
_cell.angle_gamma   90.00
#
_symmetry.space_group_name_H-M   'P 1'
#
loop_
_entity.id
_entity.type
_entity.pdbx_description
1 polymer ?
#
loop_
_entity_poly.entity_id
_entity_poly.type
_entity_poly.pdbx_seq_one_letter_code
_entity_poly.pdbx_strand_id
1 'polypeptide(L)'
;MHSGRLLLEEPIRMASILEPSKPNFFHAMTKIVGTLGPKSRSVEVISACLEAGMSVARFDFSWGDIDYHQETVENLKKAVKSTKKLCAVMLDTVGPELQVVNKSERAISLEADSFVVLTPDQEKEASSALLPINFSGLSKSVKPGDTIFIGQYLFTGNETTSIWMEVAELKGDDVVCLVKSGATLAGSLYTLHISQIRVDLPTLSDADKDVISKWGFRNNIDFLSLSHTRHAEDVRHAREFLSKLGDLHQTLIFAKIENTEGLTHFDEILQEADGVIISRGNLGIDLPPEKAEKVFNQDMYFKHTVKHVGQPMTHLESIASSAVRAAIKVRASVIIVFTSSGRAARLIAKYRPTMPVLSVVIPQLKTNQLRWSFTGAFEARQSLIVRGLFPMLADPRHPAESTSANNESVLKVALDHGKASGITKSHDRVVVCQKVGDASVVKIIELED
;
A
#
# COMPACT_ATOMS: atom_id res chain seq x y z
N MET A 1 -16.41 20.94 23.66
CA MET A 1 -16.29 19.47 23.74
C MET A 1 -17.51 18.86 23.06
N HIS A 2 -17.37 18.39 21.82
CA HIS A 2 -18.42 17.62 21.14
C HIS A 2 -17.82 16.24 20.88
N SER A 3 -18.20 15.28 21.72
CA SER A 3 -17.87 13.87 21.49
C SER A 3 -18.52 13.45 20.18
N GLY A 4 -17.68 13.16 19.18
CA GLY A 4 -18.12 12.55 17.94
C GLY A 4 -18.79 11.22 18.26
N ARG A 5 -20.11 11.17 18.13
CA ARG A 5 -20.85 9.91 18.15
C ARG A 5 -20.26 9.02 17.06
N LEU A 6 -19.57 7.96 17.47
CA LEU A 6 -19.31 6.78 16.66
C LEU A 6 -20.67 6.30 16.12
N LEU A 7 -20.98 6.66 14.87
CA LEU A 7 -22.09 6.10 14.13
C LEU A 7 -21.68 4.70 13.71
N LEU A 8 -21.84 3.74 14.62
CA LEU A 8 -22.06 2.36 14.23
C LEU A 8 -23.49 2.32 13.65
N GLU A 9 -23.60 2.12 12.34
CA GLU A 9 -24.88 2.16 11.62
C GLU A 9 -25.83 1.01 11.98
N GLU A 10 -25.40 0.06 12.82
CA GLU A 10 -26.27 -0.83 13.59
C GLU A 10 -26.01 -0.61 15.09
N PRO A 11 -27.05 -0.65 15.95
CA PRO A 11 -26.80 -0.63 17.40
C PRO A 11 -25.92 -1.84 17.73
N ILE A 12 -24.68 -1.60 18.21
CA ILE A 12 -23.83 -2.68 18.70
C ILE A 12 -24.64 -3.47 19.70
N ARG A 13 -24.92 -4.73 19.37
CA ARG A 13 -25.62 -5.64 20.27
C ARG A 13 -24.57 -6.23 21.19
N MET A 14 -24.90 -6.40 22.47
CA MET A 14 -23.97 -7.07 23.40
C MET A 14 -23.52 -8.44 22.89
N ALA A 15 -24.39 -9.16 22.18
CA ALA A 15 -24.04 -10.43 21.53
C ALA A 15 -22.88 -10.31 20.54
N SER A 16 -22.77 -9.22 19.75
CA SER A 16 -21.64 -9.04 18.81
C SER A 16 -20.33 -8.69 19.49
N ILE A 17 -20.36 -8.33 20.79
CA ILE A 17 -19.16 -8.11 21.62
C ILE A 17 -18.78 -9.38 22.38
N LEU A 18 -19.77 -10.06 22.95
CA LEU A 18 -19.57 -11.13 23.92
C LEU A 18 -19.42 -12.51 23.27
N GLU A 19 -19.98 -12.71 22.07
CA GLU A 19 -19.83 -13.96 21.34
C GLU A 19 -18.64 -13.88 20.39
N PRO A 20 -17.72 -14.87 20.40
CA PRO A 20 -16.66 -14.92 19.41
C PRO A 20 -17.31 -14.99 18.03
N SER A 21 -16.77 -14.20 17.09
CA SER A 21 -17.21 -14.29 15.70
C SER A 21 -17.05 -15.72 15.24
N LYS A 22 -18.13 -16.34 14.75
CA LYS A 22 -18.02 -17.64 14.09
C LYS A 22 -16.97 -17.51 12.99
N PRO A 23 -16.10 -18.51 12.78
CA PRO A 23 -15.23 -18.54 11.63
C PRO A 23 -16.12 -18.53 10.39
N ASN A 24 -16.37 -17.33 9.87
CA ASN A 24 -17.21 -17.16 8.71
C ASN A 24 -16.39 -17.56 7.50
N PHE A 25 -17.08 -18.12 6.51
CA PHE A 25 -16.54 -18.32 5.18
C PHE A 25 -16.07 -16.98 4.55
N PHE A 26 -16.59 -15.86 5.04
CA PHE A 26 -16.29 -14.53 4.50
C PHE A 26 -14.94 -13.97 4.96
N HIS A 27 -14.10 -13.69 3.97
CA HIS A 27 -12.91 -12.88 4.15
C HIS A 27 -13.28 -11.45 4.54
N ALA A 28 -12.50 -10.86 5.44
CA ALA A 28 -12.63 -9.45 5.80
C ALA A 28 -12.66 -8.56 4.53
N MET A 29 -13.52 -7.54 4.54
CA MET A 29 -13.59 -6.57 3.43
C MET A 29 -12.29 -5.76 3.35
N THR A 30 -11.69 -5.47 4.50
CA THR A 30 -10.36 -4.84 4.60
C THR A 30 -9.29 -5.79 4.10
N LYS A 31 -8.35 -5.26 3.31
CA LYS A 31 -7.27 -6.00 2.69
C LYS A 31 -6.02 -5.98 3.57
N ILE A 32 -5.19 -7.01 3.46
CA ILE A 32 -3.99 -7.19 4.29
C ILE A 32 -2.76 -7.14 3.38
N VAL A 33 -1.92 -6.14 3.61
CA VAL A 33 -0.58 -6.06 3.04
C VAL A 33 0.39 -6.69 4.05
N GLY A 34 1.09 -7.75 3.66
CA GLY A 34 2.06 -8.44 4.51
C GLY A 34 3.48 -8.21 4.00
N THR A 35 4.38 -7.73 4.86
CA THR A 35 5.81 -7.65 4.53
C THR A 35 6.45 -9.03 4.66
N LEU A 36 7.09 -9.48 3.58
CA LEU A 36 7.81 -10.75 3.59
C LEU A 36 9.26 -10.50 4.01
N GLY A 37 9.72 -11.28 4.99
CA GLY A 37 11.05 -11.15 5.57
C GLY A 37 11.59 -12.50 6.05
N PRO A 38 12.66 -12.52 6.87
CA PRO A 38 13.37 -13.74 7.23
C PRO A 38 12.48 -14.82 7.86
N LYS A 39 11.47 -14.41 8.64
CA LYS A 39 10.53 -15.32 9.32
C LYS A 39 9.30 -15.70 8.48
N SER A 40 9.11 -15.08 7.31
CA SER A 40 7.89 -15.20 6.50
C SER A 40 8.14 -15.48 5.02
N ARG A 41 9.35 -15.92 4.64
CA ARG A 41 9.73 -16.16 3.23
C ARG A 41 9.70 -17.60 2.74
N SER A 42 9.46 -18.59 3.63
CA SER A 42 9.31 -19.99 3.20
C SER A 42 7.96 -20.20 2.52
N VAL A 43 7.87 -21.19 1.63
CA VAL A 43 6.63 -21.48 0.89
C VAL A 43 5.49 -21.82 1.86
N GLU A 44 5.78 -22.58 2.91
CA GLU A 44 4.82 -23.02 3.91
C GLU A 44 4.23 -21.83 4.69
N VAL A 45 5.08 -20.92 5.15
CA VAL A 45 4.64 -19.75 5.90
C VAL A 45 3.88 -18.78 4.99
N ILE A 46 4.35 -18.56 3.76
CA ILE A 46 3.62 -17.73 2.79
C ILE A 46 2.24 -18.34 2.49
N SER A 47 2.15 -19.65 2.28
CA SER A 47 0.87 -20.34 2.07
C SER A 47 -0.09 -20.11 3.25
N ALA A 48 0.40 -20.24 4.49
CA ALA A 48 -0.40 -19.95 5.68
C ALA A 48 -0.85 -18.47 5.73
N CYS A 49 0.01 -17.52 5.36
CA CYS A 49 -0.35 -16.10 5.29
C CYS A 49 -1.45 -15.83 4.23
N LEU A 50 -1.39 -16.49 3.07
CA LEU A 50 -2.40 -16.37 2.01
C LEU A 50 -3.75 -16.93 2.45
N GLU A 51 -3.74 -18.08 3.14
CA GLU A 51 -4.96 -18.69 3.70
C GLU A 51 -5.56 -17.83 4.82
N ALA A 52 -4.72 -17.19 5.64
CA ALA A 52 -5.13 -16.24 6.67
C ALA A 52 -5.66 -14.90 6.11
N GLY A 53 -5.46 -14.61 4.81
CA GLY A 53 -6.06 -13.48 4.12
C GLY A 53 -5.10 -12.39 3.64
N MET A 54 -3.79 -12.64 3.64
CA MET A 54 -2.82 -11.75 2.98
C MET A 54 -3.17 -11.61 1.49
N SER A 55 -3.33 -10.37 1.02
CA SER A 55 -3.74 -10.08 -0.35
C SER A 55 -2.66 -9.36 -1.16
N VAL A 56 -1.70 -8.72 -0.49
CA VAL A 56 -0.54 -8.07 -1.11
C VAL A 56 0.72 -8.44 -0.33
N ALA A 57 1.76 -8.86 -1.03
CA ALA A 57 3.09 -9.08 -0.48
C ALA A 57 3.95 -7.84 -0.71
N ARG A 58 4.41 -7.21 0.38
CA ARG A 58 5.32 -6.07 0.38
C ARG A 58 6.76 -6.56 0.48
N PHE A 59 7.60 -6.09 -0.44
CA PHE A 59 9.04 -6.31 -0.49
C PHE A 59 9.74 -5.01 -0.15
N ASP A 60 10.45 -5.01 0.96
CA ASP A 60 11.04 -3.81 1.58
C ASP A 60 12.51 -3.69 1.19
N PHE A 61 12.83 -2.80 0.25
CA PHE A 61 14.20 -2.67 -0.26
C PHE A 61 15.13 -1.83 0.63
N SER A 62 14.64 -1.28 1.75
CA SER A 62 15.52 -0.75 2.80
C SER A 62 16.34 -1.86 3.46
N TRP A 63 15.96 -3.13 3.28
CA TRP A 63 16.68 -4.27 3.82
C TRP A 63 16.72 -5.46 2.86
N GLY A 64 17.91 -6.05 2.68
CA GLY A 64 18.13 -7.19 1.79
C GLY A 64 18.36 -6.78 0.34
N ASP A 65 19.11 -7.61 -0.38
CA ASP A 65 19.48 -7.37 -1.77
C ASP A 65 18.46 -7.94 -2.77
N ILE A 66 18.73 -7.72 -4.06
CA ILE A 66 17.90 -8.21 -5.16
C ILE A 66 17.74 -9.73 -5.13
N ASP A 67 18.79 -10.48 -4.77
CA ASP A 67 18.78 -11.94 -4.77
C ASP A 67 17.90 -12.49 -3.63
N TYR A 68 18.01 -11.88 -2.44
CA TYR A 68 17.15 -12.15 -1.30
C TYR A 68 15.66 -11.98 -1.65
N HIS A 69 15.31 -10.85 -2.27
CA HIS A 69 13.94 -10.55 -2.68
C HIS A 69 13.48 -11.43 -3.86
N GLN A 70 14.40 -11.80 -4.75
CA GLN A 70 14.10 -12.69 -5.87
C GLN A 70 13.76 -14.11 -5.40
N GLU A 71 14.51 -14.67 -4.45
CA GLU A 71 14.17 -15.96 -3.87
C GLU A 71 12.78 -15.92 -3.20
N THR A 72 12.51 -14.84 -2.47
CA THR A 72 11.25 -14.64 -1.75
C THR A 72 10.04 -14.56 -2.71
N VAL A 73 10.15 -13.85 -3.83
CA VAL A 73 9.05 -13.78 -4.82
C VAL A 73 8.87 -15.10 -5.58
N GLU A 74 9.92 -15.90 -5.80
CA GLU A 74 9.77 -17.25 -6.34
C GLU A 74 9.05 -18.19 -5.38
N ASN A 75 9.30 -18.07 -4.08
CA ASN A 75 8.54 -18.79 -3.06
C ASN A 75 7.07 -18.34 -2.99
N LEU A 76 6.81 -17.03 -3.13
CA LEU A 76 5.45 -16.50 -3.25
C LEU A 76 4.71 -17.09 -4.45
N LYS A 77 5.35 -17.18 -5.63
CA LYS A 77 4.75 -17.79 -6.83
C LYS A 77 4.38 -19.26 -6.59
N LYS A 78 5.22 -20.03 -5.89
CA LYS A 78 4.91 -21.42 -5.49
C LYS A 78 3.72 -21.49 -4.54
N ALA A 79 3.67 -20.62 -3.53
CA ALA A 79 2.60 -20.56 -2.54
C ALA A 79 1.25 -20.13 -3.15
N VAL A 80 1.25 -19.17 -4.08
CA VAL A 80 0.05 -18.76 -4.85
C VAL A 80 -0.48 -19.93 -5.67
N LYS A 81 0.40 -20.71 -6.30
CA LYS A 81 0.02 -21.88 -7.10
C LYS A 81 -0.57 -23.01 -6.25
N SER A 82 -0.01 -23.27 -5.06
CA SER A 82 -0.49 -24.33 -4.17
C SER A 82 -1.84 -23.98 -3.54
N THR A 83 -1.97 -22.76 -3.04
CA THR A 83 -3.19 -22.28 -2.34
C THR A 83 -4.31 -21.85 -3.29
N LYS A 84 -3.97 -21.57 -4.56
CA LYS A 84 -4.87 -20.95 -5.55
C LYS A 84 -5.42 -19.58 -5.09
N LYS A 85 -4.73 -18.91 -4.18
CA LYS A 85 -5.05 -17.55 -3.72
C LYS A 85 -4.16 -16.55 -4.45
N LEU A 86 -4.77 -15.62 -5.17
CA LEU A 86 -4.04 -14.53 -5.82
C LEU A 86 -3.42 -13.60 -4.78
N CYS A 87 -2.21 -13.13 -5.06
CA CYS A 87 -1.49 -12.15 -4.26
C CYS A 87 -0.83 -11.13 -5.18
N ALA A 88 -0.94 -9.86 -4.84
CA ALA A 88 -0.26 -8.79 -5.56
C ALA A 88 1.14 -8.55 -4.99
N VAL A 89 2.03 -8.00 -5.81
CA VAL A 89 3.41 -7.69 -5.44
C VAL A 89 3.59 -6.17 -5.32
N MET A 90 4.02 -5.72 -4.15
CA MET A 90 4.36 -4.32 -3.86
C MET A 90 5.86 -4.18 -3.61
N LEU A 91 6.52 -3.33 -4.39
CA LEU A 91 7.90 -2.92 -4.18
C LEU A 91 7.89 -1.65 -3.34
N ASP A 92 8.52 -1.66 -2.16
CA ASP A 92 8.70 -0.47 -1.34
C ASP A 92 10.12 0.08 -1.51
N THR A 93 10.21 1.33 -1.95
CA THR A 93 11.49 2.01 -2.23
C THR A 93 12.17 2.42 -0.93
N VAL A 94 13.48 2.61 -0.96
CA VAL A 94 14.20 3.21 0.19
C VAL A 94 13.88 4.69 0.25
N GLY A 95 14.03 5.38 -0.89
CA GLY A 95 13.87 6.82 -0.98
C GLY A 95 14.99 7.59 -0.26
N PRO A 96 14.77 8.87 0.08
CA PRO A 96 15.75 9.76 0.68
C PRO A 96 15.96 9.50 2.19
N GLU A 97 16.20 8.23 2.55
CA GLU A 97 16.41 7.82 3.93
C GLU A 97 17.83 8.17 4.40
N LEU A 98 17.92 8.91 5.50
CA LEU A 98 19.20 9.21 6.15
C LEU A 98 19.55 8.06 7.09
N GLN A 99 20.82 7.67 7.10
CA GLN A 99 21.28 6.52 7.88
C GLN A 99 22.63 6.80 8.51
N VAL A 100 22.85 6.21 9.69
CA VAL A 100 24.17 6.14 10.33
C VAL A 100 24.94 4.98 9.72
N VAL A 101 26.14 5.27 9.22
CA VAL A 101 27.02 4.28 8.60
C VAL A 101 27.91 3.66 9.68
N ASN A 102 27.54 2.46 10.14
CA ASN A 102 28.32 1.68 11.10
C ASN A 102 28.93 0.43 10.44
N LYS A 103 30.10 0.59 9.80
CA LYS A 103 30.83 -0.52 9.13
C LYS A 103 31.28 -1.62 10.09
N SER A 104 31.39 -1.33 11.39
CA SER A 104 31.90 -2.28 12.40
C SER A 104 30.83 -3.25 12.92
N GLU A 105 29.55 -2.91 12.73
CA GLU A 105 28.36 -3.57 13.34
C GLU A 105 28.41 -3.69 14.88
N ARG A 106 29.38 -3.05 15.54
CA ARG A 106 29.47 -3.04 17.00
C ARG A 106 28.43 -2.09 17.57
N ALA A 107 27.93 -2.46 18.75
CA ALA A 107 26.99 -1.62 19.47
C ALA A 107 27.68 -0.32 19.94
N ILE A 108 26.97 0.80 19.79
CA ILE A 108 27.45 2.14 20.17
C ILE A 108 26.57 2.65 21.30
N SER A 109 27.14 2.82 22.49
CA SER A 109 26.45 3.40 23.64
C SER A 109 26.71 4.90 23.70
N LEU A 110 25.63 5.67 23.76
CA LEU A 110 25.65 7.12 23.91
C LEU A 110 25.04 7.47 25.26
N GLU A 111 25.74 8.30 26.04
CA GLU A 111 25.30 8.71 27.37
C GLU A 111 24.49 10.01 27.27
N ALA A 112 23.46 10.15 28.12
CA ALA A 112 22.73 11.40 28.23
C ALA A 112 23.68 12.56 28.61
N ASP A 113 23.40 13.75 28.10
CA ASP A 113 24.18 14.97 28.30
C ASP A 113 25.61 14.95 27.71
N SER A 114 25.97 13.88 26.99
CA SER A 114 27.21 13.81 26.22
C SER A 114 27.07 14.47 24.85
N PHE A 115 28.21 14.76 24.21
CA PHE A 115 28.26 15.29 22.85
C PHE A 115 28.69 14.22 21.86
N VAL A 116 28.04 14.20 20.70
CA VAL A 116 28.38 13.35 19.57
C VAL A 116 28.42 14.17 18.28
N VAL A 117 29.34 13.84 17.38
CA VAL A 117 29.50 14.52 16.09
C VAL A 117 28.88 13.69 14.98
N LEU A 118 27.93 14.25 14.24
CA LEU A 118 27.46 13.69 12.98
C LEU A 118 28.34 14.21 11.84
N THR A 119 28.96 13.31 11.08
CA THR A 119 29.92 13.69 10.03
C THR A 119 29.57 13.02 8.70
N PRO A 120 29.70 13.71 7.56
CA PRO A 120 29.47 13.08 6.26
C PRO A 120 30.64 12.22 5.77
N ASP A 121 31.76 12.22 6.51
CA ASP A 121 32.93 11.40 6.22
C ASP A 121 32.69 9.93 6.61
N GLN A 122 32.25 9.14 5.64
CA GLN A 122 31.94 7.71 5.79
C GLN A 122 33.17 6.81 5.97
N GLU A 123 34.39 7.34 5.84
CA GLU A 123 35.62 6.57 6.08
C GLU A 123 36.00 6.51 7.57
N LYS A 124 35.41 7.38 8.40
CA LYS A 124 35.58 7.33 9.85
C LYS A 124 34.83 6.16 10.47
N GLU A 125 35.35 5.66 11.58
CA GLU A 125 34.69 4.60 12.35
C GLU A 125 33.63 5.20 13.29
N ALA A 126 32.45 4.59 13.31
CA ALA A 126 31.36 4.98 14.19
C ALA A 126 31.68 4.65 15.65
N SER A 127 31.46 5.60 16.55
CA SER A 127 31.77 5.52 17.97
C SER A 127 30.82 6.39 18.79
N SER A 128 30.95 6.37 20.13
CA SER A 128 30.17 7.23 21.02
C SER A 128 30.50 8.72 20.88
N ALA A 129 31.61 9.08 20.24
CA ALA A 129 32.01 10.47 20.01
C ALA A 129 31.66 10.97 18.59
N LEU A 130 31.52 10.06 17.63
CA LEU A 130 31.37 10.41 16.22
C LEU A 130 30.57 9.34 15.46
N LEU A 131 29.57 9.78 14.69
CA LEU A 131 28.72 8.95 13.85
C LEU A 131 28.80 9.42 12.39
N PRO A 132 29.37 8.59 11.49
CA PRO A 132 29.31 8.85 10.06
C PRO A 132 27.88 8.70 9.52
N ILE A 133 27.47 9.55 8.58
CA ILE A 133 26.14 9.52 7.97
C ILE A 133 26.21 9.46 6.44
N ASN A 134 25.17 8.92 5.82
CA ASN A 134 25.08 8.78 4.36
C ASN A 134 24.75 10.08 3.59
N PHE A 135 24.82 11.25 4.23
CA PHE A 135 24.40 12.53 3.65
C PHE A 135 25.32 13.70 4.01
N SER A 136 25.81 14.40 2.99
CA SER A 136 26.73 15.54 3.12
C SER A 136 26.08 16.90 3.33
N GLY A 137 24.76 17.00 3.15
CA GLY A 137 24.04 18.28 3.27
C GLY A 137 23.54 18.61 4.67
N LEU A 138 23.80 17.78 5.69
CA LEU A 138 23.15 17.90 6.99
C LEU A 138 23.39 19.26 7.66
N SER A 139 24.63 19.74 7.68
CA SER A 139 25.01 21.03 8.28
C SER A 139 24.32 22.23 7.63
N LYS A 140 23.87 22.11 6.37
CA LYS A 140 23.14 23.15 5.63
C LYS A 140 21.64 23.09 5.87
N SER A 141 21.12 21.93 6.28
CA SER A 141 19.71 21.68 6.52
C SER A 141 19.28 21.99 7.94
N VAL A 142 20.20 21.94 8.91
CA VAL A 142 19.91 22.12 10.34
C VAL A 142 20.54 23.39 10.91
N LYS A 143 20.01 23.86 12.05
CA LYS A 143 20.52 24.97 12.86
C LYS A 143 20.57 24.56 14.33
N PRO A 144 21.38 25.25 15.16
CA PRO A 144 21.37 25.04 16.61
C PRO A 144 19.96 25.11 17.21
N GLY A 145 19.63 24.15 18.08
CA GLY A 145 18.29 23.96 18.67
C GLY A 145 17.38 22.98 17.91
N ASP A 146 17.74 22.58 16.68
CA ASP A 146 16.96 21.58 15.95
C ASP A 146 17.11 20.19 16.59
N THR A 147 16.07 19.36 16.44
CA THR A 147 16.01 18.04 17.04
C THR A 147 16.29 16.95 15.99
N ILE A 148 17.21 16.04 16.33
CA ILE A 148 17.56 14.88 15.52
C ILE A 148 17.20 13.61 16.29
N PHE A 149 16.59 12.66 15.58
CA PHE A 149 16.28 11.33 16.08
C PHE A 149 17.14 10.30 15.34
N ILE A 150 17.74 9.37 16.08
CA ILE A 150 18.40 8.19 15.53
C ILE A 150 17.75 6.96 16.15
N GLY A 151 17.27 6.04 15.31
CA GLY A 151 16.60 4.82 15.76
C GLY A 151 17.01 3.62 14.94
N GLN A 152 16.87 2.44 15.52
CA GLN A 152 16.97 1.20 14.76
C GLN A 152 15.88 1.14 13.69
N TYR A 153 16.21 0.65 12.50
CA TYR A 153 15.24 0.41 11.44
C TYR A 153 14.08 -0.50 11.94
N LEU A 154 12.83 -0.15 11.60
CA LEU A 154 11.59 -0.74 12.14
C LEU A 154 11.47 -0.68 13.68
N PHE A 155 11.91 0.44 14.25
CA PHE A 155 11.75 0.76 15.67
C PHE A 155 10.32 0.53 16.19
N THR A 156 10.20 -0.12 17.36
CA THR A 156 8.91 -0.47 17.98
C THR A 156 8.61 0.32 19.26
N GLY A 157 9.29 1.43 19.51
CA GLY A 157 9.02 2.27 20.70
C GLY A 157 9.86 1.93 21.93
N ASN A 158 10.93 1.14 21.81
CA ASN A 158 11.79 0.82 22.96
C ASN A 158 12.85 1.91 23.20
N GLU A 159 12.71 2.68 24.28
CA GLU A 159 13.61 3.79 24.64
C GLU A 159 15.10 3.40 24.74
N THR A 160 15.43 2.11 24.88
CA THR A 160 16.83 1.68 24.99
C THR A 160 17.59 1.59 23.66
N THR A 161 16.90 1.70 22.51
CA THR A 161 17.52 1.52 21.17
C THR A 161 17.33 2.71 20.23
N SER A 162 16.88 3.86 20.75
CA SER A 162 16.76 5.09 19.98
C SER A 162 17.17 6.31 20.81
N ILE A 163 17.57 7.36 20.11
CA ILE A 163 18.23 8.52 20.72
C ILE A 163 17.65 9.78 20.14
N TRP A 164 17.23 10.67 21.04
CA TRP A 164 16.96 12.07 20.73
C TRP A 164 18.18 12.93 21.03
N MET A 165 18.49 13.83 20.12
CA MET A 165 19.59 14.76 20.23
C MET A 165 19.15 16.16 19.80
N GLU A 166 19.84 17.17 20.32
CA GLU A 166 19.66 18.56 19.90
C GLU A 166 20.95 19.07 19.25
N VAL A 167 20.83 19.74 18.12
CA VAL A 167 21.98 20.37 17.44
C VAL A 167 22.51 21.48 18.35
N ALA A 168 23.77 21.35 18.77
CA ALA A 168 24.44 22.31 19.63
C ALA A 168 25.20 23.36 18.81
N GLU A 169 26.00 22.92 17.84
CA GLU A 169 26.77 23.81 16.97
C GLU A 169 27.11 23.13 15.63
N LEU A 170 27.48 23.95 14.64
CA LEU A 170 27.90 23.51 13.31
C LEU A 170 29.40 23.80 13.15
N LYS A 171 30.17 22.79 12.74
CA LYS A 171 31.63 22.88 12.54
C LYS A 171 31.99 22.45 11.13
N GLY A 172 31.92 23.40 10.19
CA GLY A 172 32.06 23.10 8.76
C GLY A 172 30.92 22.20 8.31
N ASP A 173 31.24 21.01 7.83
CA ASP A 173 30.24 20.01 7.42
C ASP A 173 29.80 19.08 8.57
N ASP A 174 30.48 19.14 9.72
CA ASP A 174 30.15 18.34 10.89
C ASP A 174 29.06 19.03 11.76
N VAL A 175 28.14 18.23 12.30
CA VAL A 175 27.06 18.69 13.17
C VAL A 175 27.27 18.13 14.58
N VAL A 176 27.53 19.01 15.54
CA VAL A 176 27.73 18.62 16.94
C VAL A 176 26.38 18.60 17.64
N CYS A 177 26.04 17.47 18.25
CA CYS A 177 24.75 17.25 18.89
C CYS A 177 24.92 16.92 20.37
N LEU A 178 24.04 17.48 21.21
CA LEU A 178 23.87 17.11 22.61
C LEU A 178 22.87 15.96 22.72
N VAL A 179 23.30 14.84 23.31
CA VAL A 179 22.45 13.67 23.53
C VAL A 179 21.46 13.94 24.66
N LYS A 180 20.16 13.84 24.38
CA LYS A 180 19.09 14.10 25.38
C LYS A 180 18.67 12.84 26.14
N SER A 181 18.74 11.69 25.48
CA SER A 181 18.38 10.39 26.05
C SER A 181 19.49 9.40 25.78
N GLY A 182 20.08 8.84 26.84
CA GLY A 182 21.10 7.81 26.69
C GLY A 182 20.50 6.51 26.15
N ALA A 183 21.17 5.88 25.18
CA ALA A 183 20.74 4.60 24.62
C ALA A 183 21.92 3.83 24.01
N THR A 184 21.68 2.56 23.69
CA THR A 184 22.64 1.75 22.94
C THR A 184 22.09 1.46 21.56
N LEU A 185 22.77 1.98 20.55
CA LEU A 185 22.53 1.63 19.15
C LEU A 185 23.10 0.21 18.94
N ALA A 186 22.22 -0.79 18.93
CA ALA A 186 22.54 -2.19 18.62
C ALA A 186 21.81 -2.71 17.35
N GLY A 187 22.53 -3.42 16.47
CA GLY A 187 22.05 -3.82 15.14
C GLY A 187 22.85 -3.20 13.98
N SER A 188 22.45 -3.53 12.75
CA SER A 188 23.18 -3.20 11.52
C SER A 188 22.66 -1.98 10.76
N LEU A 189 21.44 -1.51 11.05
CA LEU A 189 20.81 -0.41 10.31
C LEU A 189 20.13 0.58 11.27
N TYR A 190 20.60 1.83 11.28
CA TYR A 190 19.97 2.94 12.00
C TYR A 190 19.59 4.04 11.05
N THR A 191 18.36 4.48 11.18
CA THR A 191 17.82 5.60 10.42
C THR A 191 17.98 6.87 11.23
N LEU A 192 18.31 7.95 10.53
CA LEU A 192 18.39 9.29 11.06
C LEU A 192 17.18 10.05 10.54
N HIS A 193 16.50 10.74 11.44
CA HIS A 193 15.35 11.57 11.13
C HIS A 193 15.55 12.96 11.72
N ILE A 194 15.11 13.97 10.98
CA ILE A 194 15.23 15.36 11.39
C ILE A 194 13.83 15.95 11.32
N SER A 195 13.30 16.38 12.46
CA SER A 195 11.92 16.85 12.53
C SER A 195 11.77 18.17 11.77
N GLN A 196 10.76 18.24 10.91
CA GLN A 196 10.32 19.45 10.20
C GLN A 196 11.39 20.10 9.31
N ILE A 197 12.35 19.30 8.84
CA ILE A 197 13.45 19.78 7.98
C ILE A 197 13.41 19.09 6.64
N ARG A 198 13.57 19.90 5.58
CA ARG A 198 13.64 19.41 4.21
C ARG A 198 15.02 18.82 3.93
N VAL A 199 15.04 17.54 3.55
CA VAL A 199 16.21 16.84 3.05
C VAL A 199 16.24 16.94 1.53
N ASP A 200 17.23 17.64 0.97
CA ASP A 200 17.34 17.87 -0.48
C ASP A 200 17.98 16.67 -1.21
N LEU A 201 17.28 15.54 -1.16
CA LEU A 201 17.60 14.32 -1.88
C LEU A 201 16.46 13.98 -2.85
N PRO A 202 16.75 13.36 -4.01
CA PRO A 202 15.70 12.91 -4.92
C PRO A 202 14.85 11.81 -4.26
N THR A 203 13.54 11.82 -4.53
CA THR A 203 12.61 10.84 -3.96
C THR A 203 12.86 9.43 -4.49
N LEU A 204 13.33 9.30 -5.74
CA LEU A 204 13.89 8.06 -6.27
C LEU A 204 15.41 8.21 -6.41
N SER A 205 16.15 7.46 -5.60
CA SER A 205 17.59 7.34 -5.74
C SER A 205 17.96 6.53 -6.98
N ASP A 206 19.23 6.56 -7.38
CA ASP A 206 19.70 5.71 -8.49
C ASP A 206 19.67 4.22 -8.12
N ALA A 207 19.82 3.89 -6.83
CA ALA A 207 19.63 2.53 -6.33
C ALA A 207 18.17 2.07 -6.46
N ASP A 208 17.20 2.94 -6.12
CA ASP A 208 15.78 2.63 -6.31
C ASP A 208 15.46 2.39 -7.80
N LYS A 209 15.96 3.26 -8.68
CA LYS A 209 15.79 3.11 -10.14
C LYS A 209 16.38 1.80 -10.66
N ASP A 210 17.56 1.41 -10.17
CA ASP A 210 18.22 0.15 -10.53
C ASP A 210 17.39 -1.08 -10.10
N VAL A 211 16.93 -1.07 -8.85
CA VAL A 211 16.05 -2.12 -8.29
C VAL A 211 14.74 -2.22 -9.08
N ILE A 212 14.08 -1.10 -9.37
CA ILE A 212 12.84 -1.08 -10.16
C ILE A 212 13.10 -1.65 -11.57
N SER A 213 14.22 -1.28 -12.19
CA SER A 213 14.56 -1.71 -13.56
C SER A 213 14.96 -3.19 -13.63
N LYS A 214 15.68 -3.72 -12.63
CA LYS A 214 16.18 -5.10 -12.63
C LYS A 214 15.20 -6.08 -12.02
N TRP A 215 14.68 -5.76 -10.83
CA TRP A 215 13.81 -6.66 -10.06
C TRP A 215 12.34 -6.34 -10.29
N GLY A 216 11.97 -5.05 -10.25
CA GLY A 216 10.58 -4.61 -10.44
C GLY A 216 10.03 -5.02 -11.81
N PHE A 217 10.79 -4.74 -12.87
CA PHE A 217 10.43 -5.10 -14.25
C PHE A 217 10.34 -6.61 -14.44
N ARG A 218 11.35 -7.36 -13.98
CA ARG A 218 11.40 -8.83 -14.09
C ARG A 218 10.19 -9.50 -13.45
N ASN A 219 9.71 -8.96 -12.33
CA ASN A 219 8.62 -9.55 -11.56
C ASN A 219 7.24 -8.93 -11.83
N ASN A 220 7.14 -7.92 -12.71
CA ASN A 220 5.91 -7.21 -13.04
C ASN A 220 5.15 -6.73 -11.78
N ILE A 221 5.83 -5.92 -10.97
CA ILE A 221 5.26 -5.40 -9.71
C ILE A 221 3.93 -4.68 -9.95
N ASP A 222 2.95 -4.95 -9.11
CA ASP A 222 1.61 -4.38 -9.24
C ASP A 222 1.54 -2.97 -8.64
N PHE A 223 2.33 -2.75 -7.59
CA PHE A 223 2.39 -1.50 -6.83
C PHE A 223 3.83 -1.05 -6.60
N LEU A 224 4.07 0.26 -6.75
CA LEU A 224 5.26 0.94 -6.25
C LEU A 224 4.85 1.74 -5.02
N SER A 225 5.40 1.39 -3.86
CA SER A 225 5.30 2.17 -2.64
C SER A 225 6.44 3.18 -2.62
N LEU A 226 6.11 4.47 -2.77
CA LEU A 226 7.05 5.56 -2.95
C LEU A 226 7.34 6.23 -1.60
N SER A 227 8.46 5.85 -0.98
CA SER A 227 8.90 6.37 0.32
C SER A 227 9.17 7.88 0.28
N HIS A 228 8.85 8.55 1.40
CA HIS A 228 9.05 9.98 1.63
C HIS A 228 8.51 10.89 0.50
N THR A 229 7.30 10.62 0.02
CA THR A 229 6.66 11.48 -0.98
C THR A 229 6.31 12.84 -0.37
N ARG A 230 6.77 13.93 -0.98
CA ARG A 230 6.65 15.31 -0.46
C ARG A 230 5.77 16.19 -1.33
N HIS A 231 5.74 15.92 -2.63
CA HIS A 231 5.04 16.72 -3.63
C HIS A 231 4.39 15.87 -4.71
N ALA A 232 3.43 16.45 -5.42
CA ALA A 232 2.85 15.85 -6.63
C ALA A 232 3.92 15.47 -7.67
N GLU A 233 4.98 16.28 -7.77
CA GLU A 233 6.06 16.07 -8.74
C GLU A 233 6.86 14.79 -8.48
N ASP A 234 6.99 14.37 -7.22
CA ASP A 234 7.64 13.09 -6.89
C ASP A 234 6.91 11.91 -7.52
N VAL A 235 5.58 11.95 -7.47
CA VAL A 235 4.72 10.94 -8.07
C VAL A 235 4.80 10.98 -9.60
N ARG A 236 4.83 12.18 -10.19
CA ARG A 236 4.97 12.36 -11.65
C ARG A 236 6.31 11.84 -12.15
N HIS A 237 7.41 12.16 -11.47
CA HIS A 237 8.73 11.63 -11.80
C HIS A 237 8.79 10.10 -11.70
N ALA A 238 8.21 9.51 -10.65
CA ALA A 238 8.12 8.06 -10.53
C ALA A 238 7.28 7.43 -11.64
N ARG A 239 6.16 8.06 -12.01
CA ARG A 239 5.29 7.62 -13.12
C ARG A 239 6.00 7.71 -14.46
N GLU A 240 6.71 8.80 -14.72
CA GLU A 240 7.50 8.98 -15.93
C GLU A 240 8.59 7.90 -16.04
N PHE A 241 9.29 7.62 -14.94
CA PHE A 241 10.29 6.57 -14.89
C PHE A 241 9.70 5.18 -15.20
N LEU A 242 8.61 4.79 -14.54
CA LEU A 242 7.91 3.52 -14.78
C LEU A 242 7.40 3.41 -16.22
N SER A 243 6.92 4.51 -16.81
CA SER A 243 6.41 4.53 -18.19
C SER A 243 7.47 4.18 -19.24
N LYS A 244 8.76 4.38 -18.93
CA LYS A 244 9.89 4.03 -19.80
C LYS A 244 10.27 2.55 -19.70
N LEU A 245 9.72 1.81 -18.72
CA LEU A 245 10.09 0.43 -18.40
C LEU A 245 9.02 -0.59 -18.85
N GLY A 246 8.61 -0.52 -20.11
CA GLY A 246 7.73 -1.52 -20.74
C GLY A 246 6.39 -1.67 -20.00
N ASP A 247 6.07 -2.89 -19.54
CA ASP A 247 4.78 -3.19 -18.92
C ASP A 247 4.57 -2.50 -17.55
N LEU A 248 5.62 -1.96 -16.93
CA LEU A 248 5.52 -1.22 -15.66
C LEU A 248 4.77 0.12 -15.77
N HIS A 249 4.45 0.60 -16.98
CA HIS A 249 3.57 1.77 -17.15
C HIS A 249 2.20 1.61 -16.48
N GLN A 250 1.78 0.38 -16.19
CA GLN A 250 0.51 0.07 -15.53
C GLN A 250 0.62 0.11 -13.99
N THR A 251 1.83 -0.02 -13.44
CA THR A 251 2.08 -0.10 -11.99
C THR A 251 1.47 1.08 -11.27
N LEU A 252 0.70 0.81 -10.21
CA LEU A 252 0.06 1.86 -9.42
C LEU A 252 1.03 2.39 -8.37
N ILE A 253 1.08 3.71 -8.22
CA ILE A 253 1.99 4.39 -7.30
C ILE A 253 1.25 4.72 -6.01
N PHE A 254 1.74 4.19 -4.90
CA PHE A 254 1.26 4.47 -3.56
C PHE A 254 2.24 5.44 -2.89
N ALA A 255 1.83 6.71 -2.78
CA ALA A 255 2.63 7.73 -2.10
C ALA A 255 2.66 7.45 -0.59
N LYS A 256 3.85 7.34 0.00
CA LYS A 256 3.99 7.28 1.46
C LYS A 256 4.09 8.68 2.02
N ILE A 257 3.16 9.01 2.91
CA ILE A 257 3.12 10.28 3.65
C ILE A 257 3.77 10.02 5.00
N GLU A 258 4.97 10.58 5.17
CA GLU A 258 5.90 10.22 6.24
C GLU A 258 6.39 11.43 7.06
N ASN A 259 6.15 12.64 6.56
CA ASN A 259 6.57 13.89 7.18
C ASN A 259 5.53 15.01 6.98
N THR A 260 5.80 16.16 7.59
CA THR A 260 4.97 17.36 7.59
C THR A 260 4.86 17.98 6.20
N GLU A 261 5.90 17.89 5.38
CA GLU A 261 5.89 18.41 4.00
C GLU A 261 4.89 17.63 3.13
N GLY A 262 4.94 16.30 3.15
CA GLY A 262 3.97 15.46 2.45
C GLY A 262 2.53 15.66 2.97
N LEU A 263 2.35 15.97 4.26
CA LEU A 263 1.03 16.33 4.80
C LEU A 263 0.53 17.70 4.31
N THR A 264 1.44 18.66 4.19
CA THR A 264 1.10 20.02 3.71
C THR A 264 0.66 19.99 2.25
N HIS A 265 1.27 19.13 1.43
CA HIS A 265 0.96 18.94 0.02
C HIS A 265 0.07 17.72 -0.27
N PHE A 266 -0.63 17.21 0.75
CA PHE A 266 -1.37 15.96 0.64
C PHE A 266 -2.38 15.96 -0.52
N ASP A 267 -3.11 17.06 -0.72
CA ASP A 267 -4.15 17.15 -1.75
C ASP A 267 -3.60 17.06 -3.17
N GLU A 268 -2.43 17.66 -3.45
CA GLU A 268 -1.79 17.56 -4.76
C GLU A 268 -1.17 16.17 -4.98
N ILE A 269 -0.60 15.56 -3.93
CA ILE A 269 -0.07 14.19 -3.99
C ILE A 269 -1.20 13.21 -4.28
N LEU A 270 -2.34 13.36 -3.61
CA LEU A 270 -3.52 12.52 -3.77
C LEU A 270 -4.11 12.60 -5.19
N GLN A 271 -3.97 13.74 -5.88
CA GLN A 271 -4.45 13.90 -7.26
C GLN A 271 -3.61 13.11 -8.27
N GLU A 272 -2.31 12.92 -8.00
CA GLU A 272 -1.38 12.23 -8.91
C GLU A 272 -1.16 10.75 -8.55
N ALA A 273 -1.28 10.41 -7.27
CA ALA A 273 -1.06 9.05 -6.76
C ALA A 273 -2.27 8.14 -7.00
N ASP A 274 -2.01 6.85 -7.16
CA ASP A 274 -3.05 5.82 -7.30
C ASP A 274 -3.57 5.33 -5.94
N GLY A 275 -2.81 5.61 -4.88
CA GLY A 275 -3.13 5.33 -3.51
C GLY A 275 -2.18 6.06 -2.56
N VAL A 276 -2.50 6.04 -1.27
CA VAL A 276 -1.68 6.66 -0.23
C VAL A 276 -1.45 5.68 0.91
N ILE A 277 -0.24 5.68 1.45
CA ILE A 277 0.14 4.99 2.68
C ILE A 277 0.45 6.04 3.74
N ILE A 278 -0.24 5.98 4.87
CA ILE A 278 0.02 6.86 6.02
C ILE A 278 1.03 6.15 6.93
N SER A 279 2.31 6.50 6.83
CA SER A 279 3.39 5.88 7.59
C SER A 279 3.46 6.45 9.00
N ARG A 280 2.56 6.00 9.89
CA ARG A 280 2.46 6.51 11.27
C ARG A 280 3.76 6.42 12.08
N GLY A 281 4.62 5.43 11.80
CA GLY A 281 5.93 5.33 12.43
C GLY A 281 6.80 6.56 12.16
N ASN A 282 7.06 6.85 10.89
CA ASN A 282 7.82 8.03 10.46
C ASN A 282 7.11 9.35 10.83
N LEU A 283 5.79 9.43 10.63
CA LEU A 283 5.01 10.60 11.02
C LEU A 283 5.06 10.88 12.52
N GLY A 284 5.14 9.86 13.37
CA GLY A 284 5.28 10.00 14.82
C GLY A 284 6.67 10.43 15.28
N ILE A 285 7.67 10.39 14.39
CA ILE A 285 8.99 10.96 14.61
C ILE A 285 9.00 12.43 14.19
N ASP A 286 8.34 12.75 13.07
CA ASP A 286 8.31 14.12 12.53
C ASP A 286 7.32 15.04 13.26
N LEU A 287 6.20 14.48 13.71
CA LEU A 287 5.16 15.16 14.48
C LEU A 287 5.08 14.61 15.92
N PRO A 288 4.61 15.42 16.89
CA PRO A 288 4.21 14.91 18.19
C PRO A 288 3.25 13.72 18.06
N PRO A 289 3.46 12.59 18.78
CA PRO A 289 2.66 11.37 18.62
C PRO A 289 1.14 11.60 18.71
N GLU A 290 0.69 12.49 19.59
CA GLU A 290 -0.73 12.82 19.76
C GLU A 290 -1.35 13.60 18.59
N LYS A 291 -0.50 14.21 17.74
CA LYS A 291 -0.91 14.81 16.47
C LYS A 291 -0.86 13.79 15.34
N ALA A 292 0.17 12.94 15.29
CA ALA A 292 0.31 11.90 14.27
C ALA A 292 -0.93 10.98 14.20
N GLU A 293 -1.50 10.59 15.35
CA GLU A 293 -2.72 9.77 15.39
C GLU A 293 -3.99 10.50 14.89
N LYS A 294 -3.97 11.84 14.84
CA LYS A 294 -5.11 12.65 14.35
C LYS A 294 -5.01 12.99 12.86
N VAL A 295 -3.88 12.71 12.23
CA VAL A 295 -3.59 13.08 10.84
C VAL A 295 -4.63 12.51 9.86
N PHE A 296 -5.12 11.29 10.10
CA PHE A 296 -6.04 10.65 9.17
C PHE A 296 -7.31 10.15 9.86
N ASN A 297 -8.44 10.78 9.53
CA ASN A 297 -9.76 10.33 9.95
C ASN A 297 -10.56 9.79 8.76
N GLN A 298 -10.58 8.47 8.62
CA GLN A 298 -11.19 7.78 7.49
C GLN A 298 -12.67 8.12 7.26
N ASP A 299 -13.46 8.29 8.33
CA ASP A 299 -14.89 8.62 8.23
C ASP A 299 -15.11 10.03 7.69
N MET A 300 -14.35 11.00 8.21
CA MET A 300 -14.39 12.38 7.74
C MET A 300 -13.99 12.48 6.26
N TYR A 301 -12.88 11.84 5.87
CA TYR A 301 -12.43 11.82 4.48
C TYR A 301 -13.45 11.12 3.59
N PHE A 302 -14.04 10.00 4.01
CA PHE A 302 -15.09 9.33 3.24
C PHE A 302 -16.30 10.24 2.99
N LYS A 303 -16.81 10.91 4.04
CA LYS A 303 -17.90 11.87 3.93
C LYS A 303 -17.54 13.02 2.99
N HIS A 304 -16.32 13.52 3.06
CA HIS A 304 -15.84 14.57 2.16
C HIS A 304 -15.76 14.07 0.72
N THR A 305 -15.19 12.89 0.46
CA THR A 305 -15.08 12.31 -0.88
C THR A 305 -16.44 12.11 -1.52
N VAL A 306 -17.44 11.62 -0.77
CA VAL A 306 -18.81 11.44 -1.28
C VAL A 306 -19.46 12.79 -1.62
N LYS A 307 -19.22 13.83 -0.80
CA LYS A 307 -19.71 15.19 -1.07
C LYS A 307 -19.02 15.86 -2.27
N HIS A 308 -17.73 15.59 -2.47
CA HIS A 308 -16.95 16.14 -3.59
C HIS A 308 -17.22 15.46 -4.93
N VAL A 309 -18.03 14.39 -4.97
CA VAL A 309 -18.47 13.83 -6.25
C VAL A 309 -19.38 14.85 -6.93
N GLY A 310 -18.78 15.61 -7.85
CA GLY A 310 -19.45 16.71 -8.56
C GLY A 310 -20.68 16.25 -9.33
N GLN A 311 -21.59 17.20 -9.57
CA GLN A 311 -22.77 17.03 -10.41
C GLN A 311 -22.62 17.88 -11.68
N PRO A 312 -22.86 17.32 -12.89
CA PRO A 312 -23.26 15.94 -13.17
C PRO A 312 -22.12 14.93 -12.97
N MET A 313 -22.46 13.72 -12.51
CA MET A 313 -21.50 12.62 -12.38
C MET A 313 -21.16 12.04 -13.76
N THR A 314 -19.99 11.42 -13.89
CA THR A 314 -19.67 10.64 -15.09
C THR A 314 -20.63 9.45 -15.25
N HIS A 315 -20.80 8.96 -16.48
CA HIS A 315 -21.70 7.83 -16.75
C HIS A 315 -21.38 6.60 -15.88
N LEU A 316 -20.10 6.22 -15.80
CA LEU A 316 -19.68 5.04 -15.03
C LEU A 316 -19.87 5.22 -13.52
N GLU A 317 -19.62 6.44 -13.00
CA GLU A 317 -19.83 6.77 -11.59
C GLU A 317 -21.32 6.67 -11.21
N SER A 318 -22.20 7.20 -12.07
CA SER A 318 -23.66 7.16 -11.89
C SER A 318 -24.18 5.73 -11.80
N ILE A 319 -23.67 4.85 -12.67
CA ILE A 319 -24.01 3.43 -12.68
C ILE A 319 -23.48 2.72 -11.44
N ALA A 320 -22.24 2.97 -11.04
CA ALA A 320 -21.64 2.37 -9.84
C ALA A 320 -22.43 2.76 -8.57
N SER A 321 -22.75 4.05 -8.40
CA SER A 321 -23.56 4.54 -7.28
C SER A 321 -24.95 3.88 -7.25
N SER A 322 -25.60 3.80 -8.42
CA SER A 322 -26.93 3.18 -8.56
C SER A 322 -26.91 1.68 -8.27
N ALA A 323 -25.88 0.96 -8.72
CA ALA A 323 -25.71 -0.46 -8.47
C ALA A 323 -25.55 -0.75 -6.98
N VAL A 324 -24.72 0.01 -6.27
CA VAL A 324 -24.54 -0.14 -4.82
C VAL A 324 -25.83 0.17 -4.07
N ARG A 325 -26.54 1.24 -4.44
CA ARG A 325 -27.83 1.58 -3.84
C ARG A 325 -28.88 0.49 -4.06
N ALA A 326 -28.95 -0.07 -5.27
CA ALA A 326 -29.84 -1.18 -5.59
C ALA A 326 -29.49 -2.42 -4.75
N ALA A 327 -28.21 -2.80 -4.69
CA ALA A 327 -27.73 -3.94 -3.92
C ALA A 327 -28.10 -3.85 -2.44
N ILE A 328 -27.92 -2.68 -1.82
CA ILE A 328 -28.32 -2.44 -0.42
C ILE A 328 -29.84 -2.58 -0.26
N LYS A 329 -30.64 -2.01 -1.16
CA LYS A 329 -32.11 -2.02 -1.06
C LYS A 329 -32.70 -3.42 -1.24
N VAL A 330 -32.16 -4.21 -2.15
CA VAL A 330 -32.63 -5.59 -2.37
C VAL A 330 -32.01 -6.60 -1.42
N ARG A 331 -31.08 -6.17 -0.55
CA ARG A 331 -30.27 -7.03 0.33
C ARG A 331 -29.52 -8.10 -0.45
N ALA A 332 -28.85 -7.69 -1.51
CA ALA A 332 -28.05 -8.59 -2.32
C ALA A 332 -26.89 -9.19 -1.51
N SER A 333 -26.58 -10.46 -1.76
CA SER A 333 -25.45 -11.16 -1.11
C SER A 333 -24.10 -10.79 -1.73
N VAL A 334 -24.08 -10.41 -3.00
CA VAL A 334 -22.87 -9.99 -3.74
C VAL A 334 -23.20 -9.03 -4.88
N ILE A 335 -22.24 -8.15 -5.19
CA ILE A 335 -22.22 -7.39 -6.45
C ILE A 335 -21.22 -8.05 -7.40
N ILE A 336 -21.64 -8.45 -8.59
CA ILE A 336 -20.75 -8.94 -9.65
C ILE A 336 -20.49 -7.79 -10.61
N VAL A 337 -19.22 -7.49 -10.87
CA VAL A 337 -18.82 -6.46 -11.82
C VAL A 337 -17.88 -7.02 -12.86
N PHE A 338 -18.23 -6.83 -14.13
CA PHE A 338 -17.35 -7.15 -15.25
C PHE A 338 -16.47 -5.96 -15.56
N THR A 339 -15.16 -6.18 -15.64
CA THR A 339 -14.21 -5.09 -15.88
C THR A 339 -12.99 -5.56 -16.65
N SER A 340 -12.45 -4.71 -17.52
CA SER A 340 -11.15 -4.93 -18.17
C SER A 340 -10.04 -4.16 -17.44
N SER A 341 -10.30 -2.91 -17.05
CA SER A 341 -9.30 -2.02 -16.41
C SER A 341 -9.37 -1.95 -14.87
N GLY A 342 -10.33 -2.63 -14.26
CA GLY A 342 -10.63 -2.54 -12.82
C GLY A 342 -11.34 -1.25 -12.39
N ARG A 343 -11.48 -0.24 -13.27
CA ARG A 343 -12.05 1.07 -12.92
C ARG A 343 -13.49 0.96 -12.39
N ALA A 344 -14.34 0.18 -13.06
CA ALA A 344 -15.73 -0.01 -12.64
C ALA A 344 -15.81 -0.63 -11.23
N ALA A 345 -14.97 -1.64 -10.96
CA ALA A 345 -14.91 -2.27 -9.65
C ALA A 345 -14.46 -1.29 -8.56
N ARG A 346 -13.41 -0.49 -8.82
CA ARG A 346 -12.94 0.56 -7.89
C ARG A 346 -14.02 1.60 -7.59
N LEU A 347 -14.81 2.01 -8.59
CA LEU A 347 -15.92 2.94 -8.39
C LEU A 347 -17.05 2.32 -7.56
N ILE A 348 -17.39 1.05 -7.76
CA ILE A 348 -18.36 0.36 -6.89
C ILE A 348 -17.84 0.30 -5.45
N ALA A 349 -16.56 -0.08 -5.27
CA ALA A 349 -15.93 -0.14 -3.95
C ALA A 349 -15.84 1.22 -3.24
N LYS A 350 -15.70 2.32 -4.01
CA LYS A 350 -15.72 3.71 -3.51
C LYS A 350 -16.99 4.00 -2.72
N TYR A 351 -18.14 3.48 -3.13
CA TYR A 351 -19.43 3.67 -2.42
C TYR A 351 -19.64 2.71 -1.23
N ARG A 352 -18.61 1.94 -0.84
CA ARG A 352 -18.58 1.10 0.36
C ARG A 352 -19.81 0.18 0.51
N PRO A 353 -20.10 -0.70 -0.47
CA PRO A 353 -21.13 -1.72 -0.29
C PRO A 353 -20.86 -2.55 0.97
N THR A 354 -21.94 -2.99 1.62
CA THR A 354 -21.90 -3.87 2.81
C THR A 354 -21.65 -5.33 2.41
N MET A 355 -22.00 -5.70 1.18
CA MET A 355 -21.69 -6.98 0.55
C MET A 355 -20.36 -6.93 -0.23
N PRO A 356 -19.70 -8.07 -0.46
CA PRO A 356 -18.54 -8.16 -1.36
C PRO A 356 -18.87 -7.74 -2.80
N VAL A 357 -17.79 -7.39 -3.51
CA VAL A 357 -17.81 -7.13 -4.93
C VAL A 357 -16.91 -8.15 -5.64
N LEU A 358 -17.52 -9.10 -6.36
CA LEU A 358 -16.81 -10.04 -7.21
C LEU A 358 -16.44 -9.34 -8.52
N SER A 359 -15.16 -9.01 -8.68
CA SER A 359 -14.63 -8.34 -9.87
C SER A 359 -14.18 -9.36 -10.89
N VAL A 360 -15.01 -9.60 -11.90
CA VAL A 360 -14.71 -10.50 -13.01
C VAL A 360 -13.85 -9.75 -14.02
N VAL A 361 -12.56 -10.07 -14.02
CA VAL A 361 -11.59 -9.47 -14.92
C VAL A 361 -11.50 -10.33 -16.18
N ILE A 362 -11.97 -9.78 -17.30
CA ILE A 362 -11.93 -10.46 -18.60
C ILE A 362 -10.59 -10.13 -19.27
N PRO A 363 -9.72 -11.12 -19.52
CA PRO A 363 -8.45 -10.87 -20.17
C PRO A 363 -8.64 -10.35 -21.59
N GLN A 364 -7.94 -9.29 -21.98
CA GLN A 364 -7.88 -8.89 -23.39
C GLN A 364 -6.62 -9.46 -24.03
N LEU A 365 -6.80 -10.09 -25.20
CA LEU A 365 -5.71 -10.56 -26.03
C LEU A 365 -5.13 -9.38 -26.81
N LYS A 366 -3.89 -8.99 -26.48
CA LYS A 366 -3.11 -8.04 -27.29
C LYS A 366 -2.17 -8.84 -28.20
N THR A 367 -2.11 -8.45 -29.47
CA THR A 367 -1.19 -9.02 -30.45
C THR A 367 -0.37 -7.91 -31.09
N ASN A 368 0.94 -8.11 -31.21
CA ASN A 368 1.82 -7.21 -31.97
C ASN A 368 2.46 -7.94 -33.17
N GLN A 369 1.68 -8.76 -33.87
CA GLN A 369 2.06 -9.58 -35.04
C GLN A 369 3.06 -10.72 -34.74
N LEU A 370 3.98 -10.56 -33.78
CA LEU A 370 5.00 -11.55 -33.40
C LEU A 370 4.78 -12.17 -32.01
N ARG A 371 4.01 -11.52 -31.13
CA ARG A 371 3.75 -12.00 -29.76
C ARG A 371 2.29 -11.77 -29.36
N TRP A 372 1.71 -12.78 -28.71
CA TRP A 372 0.40 -12.70 -28.08
C TRP A 372 0.60 -12.51 -26.57
N SER A 373 -0.07 -11.52 -25.98
CA SER A 373 -0.09 -11.32 -24.53
C SER A 373 -1.53 -11.19 -24.02
N PHE A 374 -1.80 -11.76 -22.85
CA PHE A 374 -3.06 -11.59 -22.14
C PHE A 374 -2.90 -10.47 -21.11
N THR A 375 -3.72 -9.43 -21.23
CA THR A 375 -3.91 -8.39 -20.21
C THR A 375 -4.99 -8.84 -19.21
N GLY A 376 -5.11 -8.24 -18.02
CA GLY A 376 -6.14 -8.61 -17.03
C GLY A 376 -5.58 -9.19 -15.73
N ALA A 377 -4.46 -9.93 -15.78
CA ALA A 377 -3.84 -10.47 -14.58
C ALA A 377 -3.34 -9.36 -13.63
N PHE A 378 -2.88 -8.26 -14.21
CA PHE A 378 -2.39 -7.09 -13.49
C PHE A 378 -3.55 -6.39 -12.77
N GLU A 379 -4.65 -6.15 -13.47
CA GLU A 379 -5.85 -5.48 -12.97
C GLU A 379 -6.56 -6.31 -11.89
N ALA A 380 -6.56 -7.64 -12.03
CA ALA A 380 -7.02 -8.56 -11.00
C ALA A 380 -6.17 -8.43 -9.73
N ARG A 381 -4.83 -8.50 -9.84
CA ARG A 381 -3.94 -8.36 -8.68
C ARG A 381 -4.04 -6.97 -8.05
N GLN A 382 -4.11 -5.91 -8.85
CA GLN A 382 -4.28 -4.55 -8.35
C GLN A 382 -5.58 -4.34 -7.57
N SER A 383 -6.63 -5.10 -7.89
CA SER A 383 -7.88 -5.04 -7.13
C SER A 383 -7.73 -5.57 -5.69
N LEU A 384 -6.68 -6.33 -5.39
CA LEU A 384 -6.42 -6.92 -4.06
C LEU A 384 -6.03 -5.93 -2.97
N ILE A 385 -5.75 -4.66 -3.32
CA ILE A 385 -5.54 -3.58 -2.34
C ILE A 385 -6.84 -2.85 -1.98
N VAL A 386 -7.91 -3.04 -2.77
CA VAL A 386 -9.15 -2.28 -2.64
C VAL A 386 -10.15 -3.02 -1.75
N ARG A 387 -10.66 -2.33 -0.73
CA ARG A 387 -11.65 -2.88 0.22
C ARG A 387 -12.84 -3.50 -0.51
N GLY A 388 -13.16 -4.73 -0.15
CA GLY A 388 -14.36 -5.44 -0.60
C GLY A 388 -14.32 -5.98 -2.03
N LEU A 389 -13.25 -5.73 -2.79
CA LEU A 389 -13.06 -6.35 -4.10
C LEU A 389 -12.49 -7.76 -3.96
N PHE A 390 -13.07 -8.71 -4.68
CA PHE A 390 -12.59 -10.08 -4.79
C PHE A 390 -12.42 -10.38 -6.28
N PRO A 391 -11.19 -10.35 -6.82
CA PRO A 391 -10.97 -10.51 -8.25
C PRO A 391 -11.10 -11.98 -8.65
N MET A 392 -11.72 -12.22 -9.80
CA MET A 392 -11.74 -13.51 -10.49
C MET A 392 -11.30 -13.28 -11.93
N LEU A 393 -10.31 -14.04 -12.40
CA LEU A 393 -9.90 -14.03 -13.80
C LEU A 393 -10.85 -14.91 -14.60
N ALA A 394 -11.51 -14.33 -15.60
CA ALA A 394 -12.33 -15.08 -16.54
C ALA A 394 -11.44 -15.81 -17.56
N ASP A 395 -11.95 -16.91 -18.11
CA ASP A 395 -11.26 -17.64 -19.17
C ASP A 395 -11.24 -16.80 -20.47
N PRO A 396 -10.06 -16.54 -21.06
CA PRO A 396 -9.93 -15.72 -22.27
C PRO A 396 -10.65 -16.28 -23.50
N ARG A 397 -11.05 -17.56 -23.49
CA ARG A 397 -11.88 -18.17 -24.55
C ARG A 397 -13.30 -17.59 -24.61
N HIS A 398 -13.68 -16.77 -23.63
CA HIS A 398 -14.91 -15.99 -23.62
C HIS A 398 -14.53 -14.52 -23.92
N PRO A 399 -14.51 -14.10 -25.20
CA PRO A 399 -14.03 -12.78 -25.57
C PRO A 399 -14.91 -11.66 -24.97
N ALA A 400 -14.25 -10.59 -24.51
CA ALA A 400 -14.92 -9.37 -24.02
C ALA A 400 -15.75 -8.66 -25.10
N GLU A 401 -15.50 -8.99 -26.37
CA GLU A 401 -16.17 -8.42 -27.52
C GLU A 401 -17.02 -9.50 -28.21
N SER A 402 -18.30 -9.14 -28.39
CA SER A 402 -19.35 -9.79 -29.20
C SER A 402 -20.25 -10.85 -28.52
N THR A 403 -21.54 -10.48 -28.48
CA THR A 403 -22.78 -11.21 -28.12
C THR A 403 -23.16 -11.33 -26.64
N SER A 404 -24.45 -11.10 -26.36
CA SER A 404 -25.08 -11.26 -25.04
C SER A 404 -24.89 -12.68 -24.46
N ALA A 405 -24.76 -13.70 -25.32
CA ALA A 405 -24.57 -15.08 -24.94
C ALA A 405 -23.23 -15.35 -24.21
N ASN A 406 -22.15 -14.63 -24.56
CA ASN A 406 -20.84 -14.78 -23.91
C ASN A 406 -20.81 -14.17 -22.51
N ASN A 407 -21.53 -13.06 -22.29
CA ASN A 407 -21.65 -12.48 -20.96
C ASN A 407 -22.47 -13.37 -20.02
N GLU A 408 -23.49 -14.06 -20.53
CA GLU A 408 -24.29 -15.01 -19.74
C GLU A 408 -23.48 -16.25 -19.34
N SER A 409 -22.58 -16.76 -20.20
CA SER A 409 -21.70 -17.88 -19.82
C SER A 409 -20.65 -17.49 -18.79
N VAL A 410 -20.02 -16.32 -18.91
CA VAL A 410 -19.07 -15.83 -17.88
C VAL A 410 -19.81 -15.47 -16.59
N LEU A 411 -21.03 -14.93 -16.68
CA LEU A 411 -21.89 -14.70 -15.51
C LEU A 411 -22.20 -16.01 -14.79
N LYS A 412 -22.53 -17.07 -15.53
CA LYS A 412 -22.74 -18.40 -14.95
C LYS A 412 -21.49 -18.89 -14.20
N VAL A 413 -20.31 -18.76 -14.80
CA VAL A 413 -19.04 -19.10 -14.14
C VAL A 413 -18.82 -18.28 -12.85
N ALA A 414 -19.13 -16.98 -12.87
CA ALA A 414 -19.03 -16.13 -11.69
C ALA A 414 -20.04 -16.52 -10.59
N LEU A 415 -21.25 -16.89 -10.96
CA LEU A 415 -22.27 -17.39 -10.05
C LEU A 415 -21.89 -18.74 -9.45
N ASP A 416 -21.40 -19.67 -10.27
CA ASP A 416 -20.91 -20.99 -9.85
C ASP A 416 -19.71 -20.84 -8.90
N HIS A 417 -18.80 -19.92 -9.20
CA HIS A 417 -17.69 -19.58 -8.31
C HIS A 417 -18.19 -18.98 -6.99
N GLY A 418 -19.21 -18.12 -7.04
CA GLY A 418 -19.89 -17.58 -5.85
C GLY A 418 -20.51 -18.68 -4.99
N LYS A 419 -21.21 -19.65 -5.59
CA LYS A 419 -21.80 -20.80 -4.90
C LYS A 419 -20.71 -21.71 -4.29
N ALA A 420 -19.69 -22.07 -5.07
CA ALA A 420 -18.58 -22.93 -4.63
C ALA A 420 -17.74 -22.27 -3.52
N SER A 421 -17.60 -20.95 -3.57
CA SER A 421 -16.94 -20.14 -2.56
C SER A 421 -17.92 -19.67 -1.48
N GLY A 422 -19.09 -20.29 -1.30
CA GLY A 422 -20.03 -19.96 -0.21
C GLY A 422 -20.46 -18.48 -0.10
N ILE A 423 -20.21 -17.66 -1.12
CA ILE A 423 -20.53 -16.23 -1.19
C ILE A 423 -22.02 -16.06 -1.44
N THR A 424 -22.59 -16.94 -2.25
CA THR A 424 -24.01 -16.94 -2.60
C THR A 424 -24.67 -18.26 -2.21
N LYS A 425 -25.95 -18.19 -1.84
CA LYS A 425 -26.82 -19.32 -1.54
C LYS A 425 -28.05 -19.31 -2.46
N SER A 426 -28.77 -20.43 -2.51
CA SER A 426 -30.07 -20.49 -3.19
C SER A 426 -31.02 -19.43 -2.62
N HIS A 427 -31.79 -18.78 -3.49
CA HIS A 427 -32.67 -17.63 -3.22
C HIS A 427 -31.98 -16.32 -2.82
N ASP A 428 -30.65 -16.24 -2.82
CA ASP A 428 -29.99 -14.96 -2.67
C ASP A 428 -30.22 -14.07 -3.89
N ARG A 429 -30.19 -12.75 -3.66
CA ARG A 429 -30.20 -11.76 -4.73
C ARG A 429 -28.79 -11.32 -5.06
N VAL A 430 -28.50 -11.18 -6.35
CA VAL A 430 -27.22 -10.73 -6.87
C VAL A 430 -27.43 -9.50 -7.73
N VAL A 431 -26.59 -8.48 -7.56
CA VAL A 431 -26.57 -7.32 -8.46
C VAL A 431 -25.41 -7.46 -9.43
N VAL A 432 -25.69 -7.36 -10.72
CA VAL A 432 -24.69 -7.48 -11.78
C VAL A 432 -24.52 -6.15 -12.48
N CYS A 433 -23.27 -5.67 -12.57
CA CYS A 433 -22.88 -4.49 -13.33
C CYS A 433 -22.00 -4.90 -14.51
N GLN A 434 -22.46 -4.64 -15.73
CA GLN A 434 -21.74 -5.01 -16.95
C GLN A 434 -21.96 -4.01 -18.09
N LYS A 435 -21.06 -4.02 -19.06
CA LYS A 435 -21.24 -3.29 -20.33
C LYS A 435 -21.92 -4.21 -21.35
N VAL A 436 -22.97 -3.74 -22.02
CA VAL A 436 -23.70 -4.43 -23.09
C VAL A 436 -23.78 -3.52 -24.30
N GLY A 437 -23.01 -3.83 -25.35
CA GLY A 437 -22.79 -2.88 -26.44
C GLY A 437 -22.18 -1.59 -25.91
N ASP A 438 -22.80 -0.45 -26.19
CA ASP A 438 -22.37 0.86 -25.70
C ASP A 438 -23.02 1.26 -24.36
N ALA A 439 -23.96 0.47 -23.85
CA ALA A 439 -24.68 0.76 -22.61
C ALA A 439 -24.03 0.09 -21.40
N SER A 440 -24.08 0.77 -20.24
CA SER A 440 -23.79 0.16 -18.94
C SER A 440 -25.10 -0.28 -18.30
N VAL A 441 -25.19 -1.52 -17.84
CA VAL A 441 -26.43 -2.13 -17.34
C VAL A 441 -26.23 -2.63 -15.91
N VAL A 442 -27.23 -2.38 -15.08
CA VAL A 442 -27.38 -2.97 -13.74
C VAL A 442 -28.53 -3.96 -13.78
N LYS A 443 -28.27 -5.24 -13.50
CA LYS A 443 -29.28 -6.29 -13.39
C LYS A 443 -29.41 -6.73 -11.94
N ILE A 444 -30.61 -7.13 -11.54
CA ILE A 444 -30.86 -7.80 -10.26
C ILE A 444 -31.34 -9.21 -10.62
N ILE A 445 -30.66 -10.22 -10.08
CA ILE A 445 -30.91 -11.63 -10.35
C ILE A 445 -31.22 -12.30 -9.02
N GLU A 446 -32.28 -13.09 -8.98
CA GLU A 446 -32.58 -13.98 -7.85
C GLU A 446 -32.06 -15.37 -8.21
N LEU A 447 -31.29 -15.98 -7.31
CA LEU A 447 -30.70 -17.29 -7.56
C LEU A 447 -31.75 -18.37 -7.34
N GLU A 448 -31.95 -19.19 -8.37
CA GLU A 448 -32.70 -20.44 -8.27
C GLU A 448 -31.88 -21.50 -7.52
N ASP A 449 -32.58 -22.55 -7.08
CA ASP A 449 -32.03 -23.64 -6.27
C ASP A 449 -30.72 -24.24 -6.80
#